data_AF-A0A6C2DZ41-F1
#
_entry.id   AF-A0A6C2DZ41-F1
#
_cell.length_a   1.000
_cell.length_b   1.000
_cell.length_c   1.000
_cell.angle_alpha   90.00
_cell.angle_beta   90.00
_cell.angle_gamma   90.00
#
_symmetry.space_group_name_H-M   'P 1'
#
loop_
_entity.id
_entity.type
_entity.pdbx_description
1 polymer ?
#
loop_
_entity_poly.entity_id
_entity_poly.type
_entity_poly.pdbx_seq_one_letter_code
_entity_poly.pdbx_strand_id
1 'polypeptide(L)'
;MGILNSMFAKKKSPQQGGGNIPNGQTVPSSSSPNLNPNSQPTPAVQRYTELEAEISKSHQSLANPTVNQSPLNGFKKFGQRLLWGGILIGIPVGIVYVANLPYPVIRQPVAKTAPLLLLPSNMAMDANFKQGQASIEEARQLIESPTSPADLDRGSLKVKEGKAALDAIPVWYVAEWTDYARGYYSWGYDWRFTPAGLQASRIKAGQLEAKVFQEQNAQIEFTNAETEMINAKTLFQQAATPIDKKAAIQNWQLAIDRLGKIPSQTMAGRRAQQLVITATRDLKELGGLTAGNEKIVAILNSAEEFAKQSAESGRNPPHSSERWEQIAKMWQDGIQRLESVPNSDLQGYSEAQKRLATYRTSLAEVQVRLKNEQKSVQALESANQKLTYLWSTLPKNGKDLNRNQAIANFMAVNNELEKIQSGTTVYLQAQKIKLDVQNQLKLLQQAQ
;
A
#
# COMPACT_ATOMS: atom_id res chain seq x y z
N MET A 1 75.27 15.42 3.62
CA MET A 1 75.94 15.45 2.30
C MET A 1 75.50 14.21 1.51
N GLY A 2 74.87 14.39 0.34
CA GLY A 2 74.42 13.36 -0.64
C GLY A 2 73.03 12.77 -0.33
N ILE A 3 71.90 13.00 -1.02
CA ILE A 3 71.52 13.34 -2.41
C ILE A 3 71.73 12.21 -3.45
N LEU A 4 70.58 11.63 -3.85
CA LEU A 4 70.16 11.11 -5.16
C LEU A 4 70.93 9.95 -5.83
N ASN A 5 70.22 8.85 -6.14
CA ASN A 5 69.83 8.51 -7.51
C ASN A 5 69.12 7.14 -7.64
N SER A 6 68.08 7.11 -8.47
CA SER A 6 67.84 6.20 -9.62
C SER A 6 66.34 5.85 -9.74
N MET A 7 65.58 6.31 -10.73
CA MET A 7 65.64 6.21 -12.21
C MET A 7 65.16 4.85 -12.79
N PHE A 8 64.09 4.95 -13.62
CA PHE A 8 63.79 4.16 -14.83
C PHE A 8 63.29 2.70 -14.65
N ALA A 9 62.35 2.11 -15.41
CA ALA A 9 61.61 2.52 -16.60
C ALA A 9 60.52 1.47 -17.00
N LYS A 10 59.59 1.91 -17.87
CA LYS A 10 58.99 1.23 -19.05
C LYS A 10 57.78 0.25 -18.93
N LYS A 11 56.68 0.70 -19.57
CA LYS A 11 55.95 0.14 -20.76
C LYS A 11 55.37 -1.29 -20.62
N LYS A 12 54.13 -1.62 -21.01
CA LYS A 12 53.39 -1.35 -22.27
C LYS A 12 51.96 -1.95 -22.14
N SER A 13 50.96 -1.33 -22.77
CA SER A 13 49.67 -1.94 -23.18
C SER A 13 49.79 -2.52 -24.60
N PRO A 14 48.91 -3.45 -25.03
CA PRO A 14 47.82 -3.13 -26.00
C PRO A 14 46.49 -3.91 -25.74
N GLN A 15 45.29 -3.34 -25.96
CA GLN A 15 44.36 -3.48 -27.13
C GLN A 15 43.94 -4.94 -27.48
N GLN A 16 42.76 -5.31 -27.98
CA GLN A 16 41.49 -4.69 -28.41
C GLN A 16 40.51 -5.82 -28.83
N GLY A 17 39.23 -5.47 -29.06
CA GLY A 17 38.33 -6.11 -30.03
C GLY A 17 37.24 -6.98 -29.40
N GLY A 18 35.96 -6.96 -29.78
CA GLY A 18 35.16 -6.33 -30.83
C GLY A 18 33.75 -6.96 -30.66
N GLY A 19 32.64 -6.22 -30.65
CA GLY A 19 31.93 -5.75 -31.84
C GLY A 19 30.89 -6.77 -32.34
N ASN A 20 29.60 -6.53 -32.11
CA ASN A 20 28.53 -6.69 -33.12
C ASN A 20 27.16 -6.21 -32.63
N ILE A 21 26.43 -5.57 -33.55
CA ILE A 21 25.06 -5.01 -33.45
C ILE A 21 24.14 -5.84 -34.43
N PRO A 22 22.86 -5.48 -34.69
CA PRO A 22 21.64 -6.10 -34.14
C PRO A 22 20.78 -6.83 -35.20
N ASN A 23 19.83 -7.68 -34.76
CA ASN A 23 18.46 -7.73 -35.29
C ASN A 23 17.62 -8.78 -34.56
N GLY A 24 16.30 -8.53 -34.46
CA GLY A 24 15.32 -9.58 -34.18
C GLY A 24 14.24 -9.17 -33.19
N GLN A 25 13.19 -8.49 -33.67
CA GLN A 25 11.89 -8.43 -33.01
C GLN A 25 11.29 -9.83 -32.92
N THR A 26 11.03 -10.32 -31.71
CA THR A 26 10.06 -11.38 -31.44
C THR A 26 9.29 -11.05 -30.17
N VAL A 27 7.97 -10.97 -30.32
CA VAL A 27 6.97 -10.81 -29.26
C VAL A 27 6.92 -12.09 -28.40
N PRO A 28 6.98 -12.02 -27.06
CA PRO A 28 6.53 -13.10 -26.20
C PRO A 28 5.11 -12.83 -25.70
N SER A 29 4.27 -13.80 -26.02
CA SER A 29 2.97 -14.12 -25.47
C SER A 29 2.91 -14.08 -23.94
N SER A 30 1.78 -13.58 -23.43
CA SER A 30 1.34 -13.54 -22.05
C SER A 30 1.48 -14.88 -21.32
N SER A 31 2.33 -14.91 -20.29
CA SER A 31 2.36 -15.96 -19.27
C SER A 31 1.40 -15.63 -18.12
N SER A 32 0.45 -16.53 -17.89
CA SER A 32 -0.46 -16.56 -16.74
C SER A 32 0.28 -16.49 -15.40
N PRO A 33 -0.21 -15.76 -14.38
CA PRO A 33 0.31 -15.87 -13.03
C PRO A 33 -0.22 -17.16 -12.38
N ASN A 34 0.73 -17.94 -11.89
CA ASN A 34 0.59 -19.13 -11.07
C ASN A 34 -0.31 -18.84 -9.85
N LEU A 35 -1.44 -19.54 -9.72
CA LEU A 35 -2.31 -19.50 -8.54
C LEU A 35 -1.66 -20.28 -7.40
N ASN A 36 -1.42 -19.58 -6.29
CA ASN A 36 -1.01 -20.16 -5.01
C ASN A 36 -2.24 -20.87 -4.39
N PRO A 37 -2.22 -22.19 -4.08
CA PRO A 37 -3.45 -22.94 -3.80
C PRO A 37 -3.97 -22.82 -2.34
N ASN A 38 -3.62 -21.75 -1.60
CA ASN A 38 -3.97 -21.68 -0.18
C ASN A 38 -4.39 -20.30 0.33
N SER A 39 -5.31 -19.64 -0.37
CA SER A 39 -6.10 -18.53 0.17
C SER A 39 -7.52 -19.02 0.44
N GLN A 40 -7.85 -19.23 1.71
CA GLN A 40 -9.24 -19.52 2.09
C GLN A 40 -10.14 -18.32 1.70
N PRO A 41 -11.27 -18.55 1.03
CA PRO A 41 -12.19 -17.48 0.66
C PRO A 41 -12.75 -16.77 1.90
N THR A 42 -12.94 -15.45 1.82
CA THR A 42 -13.53 -14.65 2.90
C THR A 42 -14.99 -15.07 3.18
N PRO A 43 -15.52 -14.86 4.42
CA PRO A 43 -16.86 -15.30 4.81
C PRO A 43 -18.00 -14.79 3.91
N ALA A 44 -17.81 -13.64 3.26
CA ALA A 44 -18.76 -13.10 2.29
C ALA A 44 -18.79 -13.95 1.01
N VAL A 45 -17.63 -14.27 0.42
CA VAL A 45 -17.51 -15.12 -0.77
C VAL A 45 -18.04 -16.52 -0.48
N GLN A 46 -17.76 -17.07 0.70
CA GLN A 46 -18.31 -18.35 1.15
C GLN A 46 -19.84 -18.32 1.24
N ARG A 47 -20.42 -17.24 1.79
CA ARG A 47 -21.88 -17.07 1.86
C ARG A 47 -22.53 -16.97 0.49
N TYR A 48 -21.87 -16.34 -0.49
CA TYR A 48 -22.36 -16.27 -1.87
C TYR A 48 -22.25 -17.62 -2.59
N THR A 49 -21.16 -18.35 -2.44
CA THR A 49 -21.03 -19.70 -3.04
C THR A 49 -21.95 -20.73 -2.37
N GLU A 50 -22.24 -20.60 -1.07
CA GLU A 50 -23.21 -21.44 -0.35
C GLU A 50 -24.64 -21.13 -0.81
N LEU A 51 -24.99 -19.85 -1.00
CA LEU A 51 -26.25 -19.44 -1.62
C LEU A 51 -26.38 -19.92 -3.07
N GLU A 52 -25.34 -19.82 -3.90
CA GLU A 52 -25.34 -20.35 -5.27
C GLU A 52 -25.48 -21.88 -5.31
N ALA A 53 -24.88 -22.60 -4.36
CA ALA A 53 -24.99 -24.05 -4.21
C ALA A 53 -26.38 -24.51 -3.71
N GLU A 54 -27.01 -23.75 -2.81
CA GLU A 54 -28.36 -24.02 -2.32
C GLU A 54 -29.44 -23.66 -3.36
N ILE A 55 -29.17 -22.65 -4.20
CA ILE A 55 -29.99 -22.26 -5.35
C ILE A 55 -29.88 -23.27 -6.49
N SER A 56 -28.69 -23.83 -6.78
CA SER A 56 -28.53 -24.85 -7.82
C SER A 56 -29.15 -26.20 -7.42
N LYS A 57 -29.16 -26.56 -6.13
CA LYS A 57 -29.93 -27.72 -5.63
C LYS A 57 -31.45 -27.54 -5.75
N SER A 58 -31.98 -26.33 -5.56
CA SER A 58 -33.42 -26.07 -5.73
C SER A 58 -33.86 -26.02 -7.20
N HIS A 59 -32.94 -25.69 -8.13
CA HIS A 59 -33.21 -25.73 -9.57
C HIS A 59 -33.14 -27.13 -10.20
N GLN A 60 -32.47 -28.10 -9.56
CA GLN A 60 -32.43 -29.50 -10.04
C GLN A 60 -33.71 -30.30 -9.77
N SER A 61 -34.63 -29.83 -8.91
CA SER A 61 -35.89 -30.53 -8.62
C SER A 61 -37.06 -30.15 -9.52
N LEU A 62 -36.86 -29.26 -10.52
CA LEU A 62 -37.93 -28.77 -11.40
C LEU A 62 -37.68 -29.00 -12.90
N ALA A 63 -36.71 -29.83 -13.29
CA ALA A 63 -36.44 -30.13 -14.70
C ALA A 63 -36.58 -31.62 -15.03
N ASN A 64 -37.78 -32.00 -15.47
CA ASN A 64 -38.12 -32.94 -16.58
C ASN A 64 -39.27 -33.90 -16.23
N PRO A 65 -40.35 -33.91 -17.03
CA PRO A 65 -40.92 -35.15 -17.51
C PRO A 65 -40.47 -35.38 -18.96
N THR A 66 -39.92 -36.56 -19.20
CA THR A 66 -39.60 -37.10 -20.52
C THR A 66 -40.86 -37.26 -21.35
N VAL A 67 -40.91 -36.60 -22.51
CA VAL A 67 -41.91 -36.83 -23.55
C VAL A 67 -41.54 -38.12 -24.28
N ASN A 68 -42.31 -39.19 -24.05
CA ASN A 68 -42.31 -40.38 -24.89
C ASN A 68 -43.49 -40.30 -25.87
N GLN A 69 -43.19 -40.28 -27.17
CA GLN A 69 -44.16 -40.45 -28.23
C GLN A 69 -44.38 -41.94 -28.52
N SER A 70 -45.63 -42.44 -28.42
CA SER A 70 -46.17 -43.66 -29.05
C SER A 70 -47.67 -43.83 -28.68
N PRO A 71 -48.49 -44.54 -29.49
CA PRO A 71 -49.50 -43.97 -30.37
C PRO A 71 -50.91 -43.86 -29.78
N LEU A 72 -51.72 -43.02 -30.42
CA LEU A 72 -53.16 -42.89 -30.21
C LEU A 72 -53.88 -44.23 -30.43
N ASN A 73 -54.41 -44.81 -29.36
CA ASN A 73 -55.65 -45.60 -29.36
C ASN A 73 -56.12 -45.81 -27.91
N GLY A 74 -56.95 -44.90 -27.39
CA GLY A 74 -57.50 -45.01 -26.03
C GLY A 74 -58.48 -43.93 -25.58
N PHE A 75 -58.65 -42.83 -26.33
CA PHE A 75 -59.46 -41.68 -25.89
C PHE A 75 -60.93 -41.67 -26.34
N LYS A 76 -61.46 -42.77 -26.90
CA LYS A 76 -62.87 -42.85 -27.31
C LYS A 76 -63.84 -43.33 -26.22
N LYS A 77 -63.38 -43.57 -24.98
CA LYS A 77 -64.24 -44.10 -23.89
C LYS A 77 -64.28 -43.31 -22.57
N PHE A 78 -63.57 -42.18 -22.46
CA PHE A 78 -63.60 -41.36 -21.23
C PHE A 78 -64.57 -40.15 -21.32
N GLY A 79 -64.84 -39.64 -22.53
CA GLY A 79 -65.74 -38.49 -22.75
C GLY A 79 -67.25 -38.78 -22.59
N GLN A 80 -67.68 -40.05 -22.53
CA GLN A 80 -69.10 -40.41 -22.39
C GLN A 80 -69.57 -40.59 -20.94
N ARG A 81 -68.65 -40.60 -19.95
CA ARG A 81 -69.00 -40.82 -18.53
C ARG A 81 -68.96 -39.55 -17.66
N LEU A 82 -68.48 -38.43 -18.18
CA LEU A 82 -68.54 -37.12 -17.51
C LEU A 82 -69.78 -36.29 -17.89
N LEU A 83 -70.54 -36.72 -18.91
CA LEU A 83 -71.80 -36.06 -19.30
C LEU A 83 -72.96 -36.34 -18.33
N TRP A 84 -72.89 -37.40 -17.50
CA TRP A 84 -73.96 -37.77 -16.57
C TRP A 84 -73.72 -37.38 -15.11
N GLY A 85 -72.53 -36.89 -14.75
CA GLY A 85 -72.21 -36.45 -13.37
C GLY A 85 -72.53 -34.97 -13.09
N GLY A 86 -72.77 -34.17 -14.13
CA GLY A 86 -72.99 -32.71 -14.04
C GLY A 86 -74.46 -32.27 -13.94
N ILE A 87 -75.37 -33.16 -13.50
CA ILE A 87 -76.80 -32.82 -13.29
C ILE A 87 -77.14 -32.64 -11.80
N LEU A 88 -76.26 -33.01 -10.87
CA LEU A 88 -76.57 -32.99 -9.41
C LEU A 88 -76.07 -31.77 -8.62
N ILE A 89 -75.32 -30.86 -9.24
CA ILE A 89 -75.02 -29.55 -8.68
C ILE A 89 -75.41 -28.56 -9.77
N GLY A 90 -76.62 -28.00 -9.68
CA GLY A 90 -77.31 -27.23 -10.72
C GLY A 90 -76.64 -25.91 -11.10
N ILE A 91 -75.40 -25.96 -11.58
CA ILE A 91 -74.74 -24.89 -12.33
C ILE A 91 -74.71 -25.39 -13.77
N PRO A 92 -75.58 -24.87 -14.67
CA PRO A 92 -75.55 -25.24 -16.07
C PRO A 92 -74.15 -25.00 -16.63
N VAL A 93 -73.58 -25.98 -17.34
CA VAL A 93 -72.29 -25.85 -18.04
C VAL A 93 -72.26 -24.61 -18.96
N GLY A 94 -73.44 -24.20 -19.47
CA GLY A 94 -73.62 -22.95 -20.20
C GLY A 94 -73.33 -21.68 -19.38
N ILE A 95 -73.58 -21.65 -18.06
CA ILE A 95 -73.27 -20.49 -17.20
C ILE A 95 -71.76 -20.35 -17.00
N VAL A 96 -71.01 -21.44 -16.82
CA VAL A 96 -69.54 -21.40 -16.71
C VAL A 96 -68.90 -20.97 -18.02
N TYR A 97 -69.40 -21.49 -19.16
CA TYR A 97 -68.95 -21.07 -20.48
C TYR A 97 -69.21 -19.58 -20.70
N VAL A 98 -70.42 -19.09 -20.41
CA VAL A 98 -70.82 -17.68 -20.55
C VAL A 98 -70.08 -16.76 -19.57
N ALA A 99 -69.84 -17.21 -18.34
CA ALA A 99 -69.06 -16.49 -17.32
C ALA A 99 -67.57 -16.37 -17.68
N ASN A 100 -67.05 -17.34 -18.45
CA ASN A 100 -65.69 -17.34 -18.96
C ASN A 100 -65.59 -16.93 -20.44
N LEU A 101 -66.67 -16.41 -21.04
CA LEU A 101 -66.57 -15.73 -22.32
C LEU A 101 -65.67 -14.50 -22.16
N PRO A 102 -64.93 -14.11 -23.20
CA PRO A 102 -64.11 -12.90 -23.20
C PRO A 102 -64.97 -11.63 -23.26
N TYR A 103 -66.12 -11.58 -22.57
CA TYR A 103 -67.05 -10.45 -22.57
C TYR A 103 -67.00 -9.69 -21.22
N PRO A 104 -66.49 -8.45 -21.17
CA PRO A 104 -66.25 -7.70 -19.93
C PRO A 104 -67.49 -7.48 -19.06
N VAL A 105 -68.67 -7.32 -19.68
CA VAL A 105 -69.95 -7.03 -19.00
C VAL A 105 -70.41 -8.18 -18.11
N ILE A 106 -70.11 -9.42 -18.51
CA ILE A 106 -70.46 -10.63 -17.74
C ILE A 106 -69.35 -10.97 -16.75
N ARG A 107 -68.09 -10.63 -17.08
CA ARG A 107 -66.90 -11.10 -16.36
C ARG A 107 -66.59 -10.29 -15.08
N GLN A 108 -66.91 -8.99 -15.00
CA GLN A 108 -66.69 -8.20 -13.76
C GLN A 108 -67.60 -8.57 -12.58
N PRO A 109 -68.93 -8.73 -12.75
CA PRO A 109 -69.80 -9.17 -11.67
C PRO A 109 -69.39 -10.56 -11.17
N VAL A 110 -68.96 -11.44 -12.07
CA VAL A 110 -68.50 -12.78 -11.71
C VAL A 110 -67.17 -12.73 -10.94
N ALA A 111 -66.19 -11.93 -11.37
CA ALA A 111 -64.92 -11.77 -10.64
C ALA A 111 -65.10 -11.18 -9.22
N LYS A 112 -66.05 -10.25 -9.04
CA LYS A 112 -66.32 -9.59 -7.75
C LYS A 112 -67.25 -10.38 -6.83
N THR A 113 -68.23 -11.09 -7.39
CA THR A 113 -69.34 -11.70 -6.63
C THR A 113 -69.25 -13.23 -6.57
N ALA A 114 -68.62 -13.90 -7.55
CA ALA A 114 -68.52 -15.35 -7.64
C ALA A 114 -67.25 -15.82 -8.39
N PRO A 115 -66.03 -15.56 -7.86
CA PRO A 115 -64.77 -15.79 -8.57
C PRO A 115 -64.51 -17.25 -8.99
N LEU A 116 -65.15 -18.22 -8.33
CA LEU A 116 -65.07 -19.66 -8.69
C LEU A 116 -65.62 -20.00 -10.09
N LEU A 117 -66.38 -19.10 -10.73
CA LEU A 117 -66.96 -19.31 -12.06
C LEU A 117 -66.02 -18.88 -13.21
N LEU A 118 -64.90 -18.21 -12.91
CA LEU A 118 -63.85 -17.95 -13.90
C LEU A 118 -62.95 -19.18 -14.03
N LEU A 119 -62.48 -19.49 -15.24
CA LEU A 119 -61.44 -20.51 -15.36
C LEU A 119 -60.21 -20.06 -14.55
N PRO A 120 -59.57 -20.95 -13.77
CA PRO A 120 -58.44 -20.61 -12.88
C PRO A 120 -57.30 -19.84 -13.57
N SER A 121 -57.13 -20.03 -14.89
CA SER A 121 -56.12 -19.36 -15.71
C SER A 121 -56.26 -17.83 -15.74
N ASN A 122 -57.48 -17.31 -15.77
CA ASN A 122 -57.74 -15.88 -16.00
C ASN A 122 -57.59 -15.00 -14.75
N MET A 123 -58.00 -15.52 -13.58
CA MET A 123 -57.76 -14.87 -12.29
C MET A 123 -56.27 -14.84 -11.97
N ALA A 124 -55.55 -15.91 -12.30
CA ALA A 124 -54.12 -15.97 -12.15
C ALA A 124 -53.40 -14.91 -13.00
N MET A 125 -53.84 -14.63 -14.23
CA MET A 125 -53.22 -13.58 -15.07
C MET A 125 -53.37 -12.16 -14.51
N ASP A 126 -54.55 -11.78 -14.04
CA ASP A 126 -54.76 -10.45 -13.45
C ASP A 126 -54.03 -10.29 -12.12
N ALA A 127 -53.99 -11.35 -11.30
CA ALA A 127 -53.21 -11.38 -10.06
C ALA A 127 -51.70 -11.24 -10.33
N ASN A 128 -51.18 -12.02 -11.28
CA ASN A 128 -49.79 -11.97 -11.71
C ASN A 128 -49.42 -10.59 -12.29
N PHE A 129 -50.31 -9.97 -13.07
CA PHE A 129 -50.08 -8.63 -13.61
C PHE A 129 -50.01 -7.57 -12.51
N LYS A 130 -50.97 -7.56 -11.57
CA LYS A 130 -51.00 -6.63 -10.44
C LYS A 130 -49.80 -6.81 -9.52
N GLN A 131 -49.49 -8.07 -9.18
CA GLN A 131 -48.32 -8.40 -8.38
C GLN A 131 -47.03 -7.96 -9.07
N GLY A 132 -46.89 -8.25 -10.37
CA GLY A 132 -45.77 -7.81 -11.18
C GLY A 132 -45.59 -6.30 -11.16
N GLN A 133 -46.67 -5.54 -11.40
CA GLN A 133 -46.62 -4.07 -11.35
C GLN A 133 -46.24 -3.54 -9.96
N ALA A 134 -46.86 -4.06 -8.90
CA ALA A 134 -46.58 -3.64 -7.53
C ALA A 134 -45.11 -3.92 -7.14
N SER A 135 -44.62 -5.14 -7.38
CA SER A 135 -43.24 -5.51 -7.09
C SER A 135 -42.23 -4.70 -7.90
N ILE A 136 -42.49 -4.40 -9.18
CA ILE A 136 -41.61 -3.53 -9.98
C ILE A 136 -41.62 -2.08 -9.49
N GLU A 137 -42.74 -1.58 -8.97
CA GLU A 137 -42.79 -0.24 -8.40
C GLU A 137 -42.08 -0.15 -7.04
N GLU A 138 -42.24 -1.17 -6.18
CA GLU A 138 -41.47 -1.31 -4.94
C GLU A 138 -39.96 -1.39 -5.25
N ALA A 139 -39.57 -2.22 -6.22
CA ALA A 139 -38.20 -2.33 -6.68
C ALA A 139 -37.64 -0.98 -7.15
N ARG A 140 -38.43 -0.22 -7.91
CA ARG A 140 -38.02 1.10 -8.39
C ARG A 140 -37.63 2.02 -7.24
N GLN A 141 -38.46 2.11 -6.21
CA GLN A 141 -38.20 2.99 -5.07
C GLN A 141 -36.88 2.64 -4.38
N LEU A 142 -36.59 1.34 -4.26
CA LEU A 142 -35.39 0.83 -3.61
C LEU A 142 -34.12 0.98 -4.49
N ILE A 143 -34.25 0.91 -5.81
CA ILE A 143 -33.12 0.92 -6.76
C ILE A 143 -32.81 2.31 -7.30
N GLU A 144 -33.82 3.16 -7.49
CA GLU A 144 -33.59 4.49 -8.06
C GLU A 144 -32.96 5.45 -7.06
N SER A 145 -33.33 5.31 -5.79
CA SER A 145 -32.87 6.16 -4.68
C SER A 145 -32.42 5.31 -3.48
N PRO A 146 -31.40 4.44 -3.64
CA PRO A 146 -30.94 3.56 -2.57
C PRO A 146 -30.30 4.39 -1.45
N THR A 147 -30.67 4.11 -0.20
CA THR A 147 -30.04 4.72 0.98
C THR A 147 -28.95 3.80 1.55
N SER A 148 -29.05 2.50 1.28
CA SER A 148 -28.12 1.48 1.75
C SER A 148 -27.91 0.36 0.72
N PRO A 149 -26.83 -0.44 0.83
CA PRO A 149 -26.69 -1.68 0.05
C PRO A 149 -27.84 -2.66 0.26
N ALA A 150 -28.43 -2.70 1.47
CA ALA A 150 -29.56 -3.57 1.77
C ALA A 150 -30.82 -3.20 0.97
N ASP A 151 -30.99 -1.91 0.63
CA ASP A 151 -32.09 -1.48 -0.24
C ASP A 151 -31.91 -2.03 -1.65
N LEU A 152 -30.68 -2.06 -2.16
CA LEU A 152 -30.37 -2.63 -3.48
C LEU A 152 -30.61 -4.13 -3.52
N ASP A 153 -30.24 -4.87 -2.46
CA ASP A 153 -30.50 -6.32 -2.37
C ASP A 153 -32.00 -6.60 -2.32
N ARG A 154 -32.75 -5.84 -1.51
CA ARG A 154 -34.20 -5.96 -1.43
C ARG A 154 -34.87 -5.57 -2.75
N GLY A 155 -34.38 -4.52 -3.40
CA GLY A 155 -34.83 -4.09 -4.73
C GLY A 155 -34.58 -5.17 -5.78
N SER A 156 -33.41 -5.81 -5.77
CA SER A 156 -33.06 -6.92 -6.66
C SER A 156 -34.02 -8.10 -6.50
N LEU A 157 -34.33 -8.48 -5.26
CA LEU A 157 -35.33 -9.52 -4.98
C LEU A 157 -36.70 -9.13 -5.55
N LYS A 158 -37.12 -7.87 -5.36
CA LYS A 158 -38.39 -7.35 -5.88
C LYS A 158 -38.46 -7.31 -7.41
N VAL A 159 -37.35 -7.01 -8.09
CA VAL A 159 -37.27 -7.14 -9.55
C VAL A 159 -37.47 -8.59 -9.96
N LYS A 160 -36.83 -9.56 -9.28
CA LYS A 160 -36.98 -10.99 -9.59
C LYS A 160 -38.42 -11.47 -9.37
N GLU A 161 -39.05 -11.12 -8.24
CA GLU A 161 -40.46 -11.41 -7.95
C GLU A 161 -41.38 -10.82 -9.01
N GLY A 162 -41.16 -9.54 -9.37
CA GLY A 162 -41.95 -8.85 -10.38
C GLY A 162 -41.81 -9.47 -11.76
N LYS A 163 -40.58 -9.79 -12.18
CA LYS A 163 -40.32 -10.48 -13.47
C LYS A 163 -41.00 -11.84 -13.51
N ALA A 164 -40.85 -12.66 -12.47
CA ALA A 164 -41.49 -13.98 -12.41
C ALA A 164 -43.02 -13.88 -12.54
N ALA A 165 -43.64 -12.91 -11.87
CA ALA A 165 -45.08 -12.67 -11.97
C ALA A 165 -45.48 -12.19 -13.39
N LEU A 166 -44.72 -11.27 -14.00
CA LEU A 166 -45.00 -10.79 -15.36
C LEU A 166 -44.76 -11.87 -16.44
N ASP A 167 -43.77 -12.74 -16.25
CA ASP A 167 -43.42 -13.81 -17.20
C ASP A 167 -44.35 -15.01 -17.09
N ALA A 168 -45.03 -15.18 -15.95
CA ALA A 168 -46.10 -16.14 -15.78
C ALA A 168 -47.36 -15.83 -16.64
N ILE A 169 -47.41 -14.66 -17.30
CA ILE A 169 -48.49 -14.29 -18.24
C ILE A 169 -48.16 -14.82 -19.64
N PRO A 170 -48.89 -15.83 -20.15
CA PRO A 170 -48.59 -16.46 -21.42
C PRO A 170 -48.80 -15.55 -22.62
N VAL A 171 -48.03 -15.81 -23.69
CA VAL A 171 -48.10 -15.06 -24.95
C VAL A 171 -49.50 -15.15 -25.60
N TRP A 172 -50.17 -16.30 -25.51
CA TRP A 172 -51.51 -16.47 -26.07
C TRP A 172 -52.55 -15.55 -25.42
N TYR A 173 -52.44 -15.30 -24.11
CA TYR A 173 -53.35 -14.41 -23.38
C TYR A 173 -53.21 -12.95 -23.83
N VAL A 174 -51.99 -12.54 -24.18
CA VAL A 174 -51.70 -11.21 -24.72
C VAL A 174 -52.27 -11.06 -26.13
N ALA A 175 -52.11 -12.07 -26.99
CA ALA A 175 -52.61 -12.07 -28.36
C ALA A 175 -54.15 -11.99 -28.43
N GLU A 176 -54.84 -12.77 -27.59
CA GLU A 176 -56.31 -12.76 -27.50
C GLU A 176 -56.84 -11.38 -27.05
N TRP A 177 -56.14 -10.73 -26.11
CA TRP A 177 -56.48 -9.38 -25.66
C TRP A 177 -56.29 -8.29 -26.71
N THR A 178 -55.27 -8.40 -27.56
CA THR A 178 -55.00 -7.42 -28.63
C THR A 178 -56.04 -7.45 -29.75
N ASP A 179 -56.68 -8.59 -29.97
CA ASP A 179 -57.77 -8.72 -30.95
C ASP A 179 -59.09 -8.18 -30.41
N TYR A 180 -59.32 -8.29 -29.10
CA TYR A 180 -60.54 -7.80 -28.45
C TYR A 180 -60.57 -6.28 -28.26
N ALA A 181 -59.42 -5.67 -27.92
CA ALA A 181 -59.32 -4.23 -27.66
C ALA A 181 -59.64 -3.36 -28.89
N ARG A 182 -59.47 -3.88 -30.12
CA ARG A 182 -59.73 -3.12 -31.36
C ARG A 182 -61.22 -2.83 -31.64
N GLY A 183 -62.17 -3.42 -30.90
CA GLY A 183 -63.61 -3.30 -31.17
C GLY A 183 -64.45 -2.49 -30.18
N TYR A 184 -64.00 -2.25 -28.95
CA TYR A 184 -64.89 -1.78 -27.86
C TYR A 184 -64.21 -0.81 -26.87
N TYR A 185 -63.66 0.30 -27.36
CA TYR A 185 -63.22 1.42 -26.51
C TYR A 185 -64.37 2.43 -26.28
N SER A 186 -65.41 2.10 -25.49
CA SER A 186 -66.35 3.15 -25.04
C SER A 186 -67.29 2.81 -23.86
N TRP A 187 -67.04 1.77 -23.06
CA TRP A 187 -67.98 1.44 -21.96
C TRP A 187 -67.22 1.17 -20.66
N GLY A 188 -67.10 2.22 -19.85
CA GLY A 188 -66.90 2.33 -18.38
C GLY A 188 -66.43 1.18 -17.49
N TYR A 189 -65.67 0.18 -17.96
CA TYR A 189 -65.22 -0.95 -17.13
C TYR A 189 -63.73 -0.89 -16.79
N ASP A 190 -63.44 -0.89 -15.49
CA ASP A 190 -62.11 -0.66 -14.89
C ASP A 190 -61.20 -1.92 -14.90
N TRP A 191 -60.96 -2.49 -16.09
CA TRP A 191 -59.99 -3.58 -16.29
C TRP A 191 -58.59 -2.98 -16.51
N ARG A 192 -57.66 -3.24 -15.59
CA ARG A 192 -56.33 -2.58 -15.60
C ARG A 192 -55.26 -3.30 -16.43
N PHE A 193 -55.51 -4.55 -16.86
CA PHE A 193 -54.58 -5.28 -17.74
C PHE A 193 -54.59 -4.67 -19.14
N THR A 194 -53.41 -4.30 -19.64
CA THR A 194 -53.22 -3.87 -21.03
C THR A 194 -51.92 -4.47 -21.59
N PRO A 195 -51.90 -4.92 -22.85
CA PRO A 195 -50.65 -5.36 -23.50
C PRO A 195 -49.54 -4.30 -23.43
N ALA A 196 -49.91 -3.03 -23.61
CA ALA A 196 -49.00 -1.89 -23.46
C ALA A 196 -48.45 -1.76 -22.03
N GLY A 197 -49.30 -1.92 -21.01
CA GLY A 197 -48.90 -1.91 -19.61
C GLY A 197 -47.99 -3.08 -19.23
N LEU A 198 -48.25 -4.28 -19.74
CA LEU A 198 -47.38 -5.45 -19.55
C LEU A 198 -46.00 -5.22 -20.16
N GLN A 199 -45.96 -4.73 -21.40
CA GLN A 199 -44.70 -4.42 -22.06
C GLN A 199 -43.93 -3.33 -21.32
N ALA A 200 -44.61 -2.27 -20.88
CA ALA A 200 -44.00 -1.20 -20.08
C ALA A 200 -43.40 -1.73 -18.76
N SER A 201 -44.12 -2.60 -18.05
CA SER A 201 -43.63 -3.22 -16.81
C SER A 201 -42.42 -4.12 -17.04
N ARG A 202 -42.40 -4.91 -18.13
CA ARG A 202 -41.24 -5.75 -18.50
C ARG A 202 -40.02 -4.92 -18.88
N ILE A 203 -40.19 -3.85 -19.66
CA ILE A 203 -39.11 -2.91 -20.01
C ILE A 203 -38.52 -2.29 -18.75
N LYS A 204 -39.39 -1.81 -17.85
CA LYS A 204 -38.98 -1.22 -16.57
C LYS A 204 -38.23 -2.22 -15.69
N ALA A 205 -38.69 -3.47 -15.63
CA ALA A 205 -38.00 -4.54 -14.92
C ALA A 205 -36.57 -4.76 -15.46
N GLY A 206 -36.39 -4.79 -16.78
CA GLY A 206 -35.07 -4.89 -17.41
C GLY A 206 -34.15 -3.70 -17.13
N GLN A 207 -34.70 -2.48 -17.12
CA GLN A 207 -33.94 -1.27 -16.76
C GLN A 207 -33.47 -1.30 -15.30
N LEU A 208 -34.34 -1.71 -14.38
CA LEU A 208 -34.02 -1.82 -12.96
C LEU A 208 -32.99 -2.92 -12.70
N GLU A 209 -33.10 -4.07 -13.37
CA GLU A 209 -32.12 -5.15 -13.31
C GLU A 209 -30.73 -4.70 -13.77
N ALA A 210 -30.65 -3.99 -14.90
CA ALA A 210 -29.40 -3.43 -15.39
C ALA A 210 -28.79 -2.43 -14.40
N LYS A 211 -29.62 -1.60 -13.76
CA LYS A 211 -29.16 -0.64 -12.74
C LYS A 211 -28.66 -1.35 -11.47
N VAL A 212 -29.35 -2.39 -11.00
CA VAL A 212 -28.89 -3.23 -9.88
C VAL A 212 -27.53 -3.85 -10.20
N PHE A 213 -27.37 -4.40 -11.41
CA PHE A 213 -26.11 -5.00 -11.83
C PHE A 213 -24.97 -3.98 -11.83
N GLN A 214 -25.21 -2.77 -12.33
CA GLN A 214 -24.22 -1.67 -12.28
C GLN A 214 -23.86 -1.28 -10.84
N GLU A 215 -24.84 -1.15 -9.96
CA GLU A 215 -24.61 -0.82 -8.54
C GLU A 215 -23.84 -1.93 -7.82
N GLN A 216 -24.16 -3.20 -8.07
CA GLN A 216 -23.45 -4.34 -7.48
C GLN A 216 -21.99 -4.40 -7.93
N ASN A 217 -21.74 -4.23 -9.23
CA ASN A 217 -20.37 -4.18 -9.75
C ASN A 217 -19.58 -3.01 -9.15
N ALA A 218 -20.19 -1.83 -9.07
CA ALA A 218 -19.55 -0.66 -8.45
C ALA A 218 -19.27 -0.88 -6.96
N GLN A 219 -20.15 -1.58 -6.24
CA GLN A 219 -19.95 -1.92 -4.83
C GLN A 219 -18.80 -2.91 -4.63
N ILE A 220 -18.66 -3.91 -5.51
CA ILE A 220 -17.54 -4.86 -5.49
C ILE A 220 -16.22 -4.12 -5.70
N GLU A 221 -16.13 -3.29 -6.75
CA GLU A 221 -14.94 -2.50 -7.04
C GLU A 221 -14.60 -1.53 -5.89
N PHE A 222 -15.61 -0.92 -5.28
CA PHE A 222 -15.42 -0.05 -4.10
C PHE A 222 -14.81 -0.82 -2.94
N THR A 223 -15.39 -1.96 -2.56
CA THR A 223 -14.90 -2.75 -1.42
C THR A 223 -13.49 -3.30 -1.68
N ASN A 224 -13.20 -3.73 -2.90
CA ASN A 224 -11.86 -4.19 -3.28
C ASN A 224 -10.82 -3.06 -3.14
N ALA A 225 -11.09 -1.90 -3.75
CA ALA A 225 -10.17 -0.77 -3.72
C ALA A 225 -10.03 -0.17 -2.30
N GLU A 226 -11.11 -0.13 -1.51
CA GLU A 226 -11.06 0.29 -0.10
C GLU A 226 -10.17 -0.66 0.72
N THR A 227 -10.30 -1.97 0.52
CA THR A 227 -9.47 -2.98 1.20
C THR A 227 -8.00 -2.83 0.81
N GLU A 228 -7.70 -2.66 -0.48
CA GLU A 228 -6.34 -2.40 -0.98
C GLU A 228 -5.74 -1.14 -0.36
N MET A 229 -6.53 -0.08 -0.24
CA MET A 229 -6.12 1.16 0.41
C MET A 229 -5.81 0.94 1.89
N ILE A 230 -6.67 0.23 2.63
CA ILE A 230 -6.47 -0.09 4.06
C ILE A 230 -5.19 -0.91 4.23
N ASN A 231 -5.00 -1.94 3.40
CA ASN A 231 -3.79 -2.77 3.44
C ASN A 231 -2.52 -1.96 3.15
N ALA A 232 -2.56 -1.06 2.17
CA ALA A 232 -1.44 -0.17 1.87
C ALA A 232 -1.11 0.77 3.05
N LYS A 233 -2.13 1.30 3.73
CA LYS A 233 -1.97 2.08 4.97
C LYS A 233 -1.29 1.26 6.08
N THR A 234 -1.74 0.01 6.29
CA THR A 234 -1.14 -0.89 7.28
C THR A 234 0.30 -1.23 6.95
N LEU A 235 0.60 -1.57 5.70
CA LEU A 235 1.98 -1.85 5.24
C LEU A 235 2.90 -0.65 5.47
N PHE A 236 2.41 0.57 5.19
CA PHE A 236 3.17 1.79 5.43
C PHE A 236 3.53 1.98 6.91
N GLN A 237 2.58 1.69 7.82
CA GLN A 237 2.80 1.81 9.27
C GLN A 237 3.80 0.78 9.80
N GLN A 238 3.77 -0.45 9.26
CA GLN A 238 4.64 -1.55 9.70
C GLN A 238 6.03 -1.51 9.05
N ALA A 239 6.19 -0.82 7.93
CA ALA A 239 7.43 -0.77 7.18
C ALA A 239 8.57 -0.09 7.99
N ALA A 240 9.67 -0.82 8.17
CA ALA A 240 10.87 -0.31 8.83
C ALA A 240 11.79 0.44 7.85
N THR A 241 11.81 0.04 6.57
CA THR A 241 12.74 0.60 5.58
C THR A 241 12.10 1.68 4.70
N PRO A 242 12.89 2.65 4.19
CA PRO A 242 12.38 3.65 3.25
C PRO A 242 11.83 3.05 1.94
N ILE A 243 12.41 1.93 1.48
CA ILE A 243 12.00 1.26 0.23
C ILE A 243 10.59 0.67 0.39
N ASP A 244 10.34 -0.02 1.50
CA ASP A 244 9.04 -0.63 1.78
C ASP A 244 7.95 0.43 1.98
N LYS A 245 8.30 1.55 2.63
CA LYS A 245 7.40 2.71 2.77
C LYS A 245 7.02 3.30 1.41
N LYS A 246 7.98 3.43 0.50
CA LYS A 246 7.73 3.92 -0.87
C LYS A 246 6.79 2.98 -1.65
N ALA A 247 6.99 1.67 -1.55
CA ALA A 247 6.10 0.68 -2.16
C ALA A 247 4.67 0.76 -1.60
N ALA A 248 4.52 0.93 -0.29
CA ALA A 248 3.22 1.10 0.35
C ALA A 248 2.50 2.38 -0.12
N ILE A 249 3.23 3.50 -0.28
CA ILE A 249 2.67 4.75 -0.84
C ILE A 249 2.18 4.55 -2.28
N GLN A 250 2.95 3.84 -3.12
CA GLN A 250 2.54 3.53 -4.48
C GLN A 250 1.26 2.68 -4.51
N ASN A 251 1.17 1.65 -3.67
CA ASN A 251 -0.03 0.82 -3.55
C ASN A 251 -1.25 1.64 -3.08
N TRP A 252 -1.05 2.58 -2.16
CA TRP A 252 -2.12 3.47 -1.73
C TRP A 252 -2.57 4.39 -2.88
N GLN A 253 -1.64 4.99 -3.64
CA GLN A 253 -1.99 5.79 -4.82
C GLN A 253 -2.81 4.98 -5.85
N LEU A 254 -2.38 3.73 -6.14
CA LEU A 254 -3.12 2.85 -7.05
C LEU A 254 -4.54 2.55 -6.56
N ALA A 255 -4.73 2.35 -5.25
CA ALA A 255 -6.06 2.15 -4.68
C ALA A 255 -6.94 3.41 -4.80
N ILE A 256 -6.37 4.61 -4.59
CA ILE A 256 -7.07 5.89 -4.81
C ILE A 256 -7.49 6.02 -6.29
N ASP A 257 -6.60 5.69 -7.22
CA ASP A 257 -6.90 5.74 -8.66
C ASP A 257 -8.04 4.78 -9.03
N ARG A 258 -8.07 3.58 -8.42
CA ARG A 258 -9.17 2.62 -8.62
C ARG A 258 -10.49 3.14 -8.09
N LEU A 259 -10.50 3.72 -6.88
CA LEU A 259 -11.69 4.39 -6.32
C LEU A 259 -12.19 5.52 -7.24
N GLY A 260 -11.27 6.29 -7.84
CA GLY A 260 -11.59 7.36 -8.77
C GLY A 260 -12.21 6.92 -10.09
N LYS A 261 -12.07 5.64 -10.48
CA LYS A 261 -12.67 5.07 -11.70
C LYS A 261 -14.09 4.55 -11.50
N ILE A 262 -14.57 4.47 -10.25
CA ILE A 262 -15.90 3.95 -9.95
C ILE A 262 -16.95 4.98 -10.42
N PRO A 263 -17.95 4.57 -11.22
CA PRO A 263 -18.89 5.52 -11.82
C PRO A 263 -19.70 6.31 -10.77
N SER A 264 -19.63 7.63 -10.81
CA SER A 264 -20.20 8.54 -9.79
C SER A 264 -21.72 8.53 -9.69
N GLN A 265 -22.40 8.05 -10.73
CA GLN A 265 -23.86 7.86 -10.72
C GLN A 265 -24.29 6.76 -9.75
N THR A 266 -23.42 5.81 -9.44
CA THR A 266 -23.68 4.74 -8.48
C THR A 266 -23.56 5.23 -7.04
N MET A 267 -24.23 4.57 -6.12
CA MET A 267 -24.11 4.86 -4.69
C MET A 267 -22.69 4.60 -4.18
N ALA A 268 -22.08 3.49 -4.62
CA ALA A 268 -20.69 3.16 -4.32
C ALA A 268 -19.72 4.22 -4.88
N GLY A 269 -19.94 4.72 -6.10
CA GLY A 269 -19.13 5.77 -6.71
C GLY A 269 -19.15 7.10 -5.95
N ARG A 270 -20.32 7.52 -5.42
CA ARG A 270 -20.39 8.71 -4.55
C ARG A 270 -19.56 8.55 -3.28
N ARG A 271 -19.61 7.36 -2.66
CA ARG A 271 -18.78 7.02 -1.49
C ARG A 271 -17.30 7.00 -1.88
N ALA A 272 -16.97 6.42 -3.03
CA ALA A 272 -15.60 6.37 -3.56
C ALA A 272 -15.02 7.77 -3.74
N GLN A 273 -15.77 8.72 -4.31
CA GLN A 273 -15.32 10.10 -4.48
C GLN A 273 -15.02 10.79 -3.15
N GLN A 274 -15.90 10.61 -2.15
CA GLN A 274 -15.65 11.15 -0.82
C GLN A 274 -14.38 10.56 -0.20
N LEU A 275 -14.16 9.25 -0.40
CA LEU A 275 -12.98 8.55 0.09
C LEU A 275 -11.70 8.97 -0.64
N VAL A 276 -11.76 9.23 -1.95
CA VAL A 276 -10.62 9.74 -2.74
C VAL A 276 -10.15 11.09 -2.19
N ILE A 277 -11.07 11.99 -1.85
CA ILE A 277 -10.73 13.31 -1.30
C ILE A 277 -9.98 13.17 0.03
N THR A 278 -10.51 12.37 0.96
CA THR A 278 -9.89 12.18 2.27
C THR A 278 -8.56 11.43 2.15
N ALA A 279 -8.53 10.34 1.37
CA ALA A 279 -7.32 9.53 1.16
C ALA A 279 -6.19 10.31 0.47
N THR A 280 -6.50 11.17 -0.50
CA THR A 280 -5.50 12.02 -1.16
C THR A 280 -4.91 13.05 -0.21
N ARG A 281 -5.74 13.66 0.65
CA ARG A 281 -5.27 14.58 1.69
C ARG A 281 -4.35 13.86 2.67
N ASP A 282 -4.78 12.72 3.21
CA ASP A 282 -3.99 11.93 4.16
C ASP A 282 -2.63 11.52 3.55
N LEU A 283 -2.62 11.12 2.27
CA LEU A 283 -1.39 10.77 1.54
C LEU A 283 -0.46 11.99 1.33
N LYS A 284 -1.02 13.17 1.10
CA LYS A 284 -0.24 14.42 0.97
C LYS A 284 0.40 14.82 2.31
N GLU A 285 -0.32 14.69 3.41
CA GLU A 285 0.21 14.92 4.76
C GLU A 285 1.36 13.96 5.06
N LEU A 286 1.19 12.67 4.71
CA LEU A 286 2.25 11.67 4.84
C LEU A 286 3.42 11.90 3.89
N GLY A 287 3.19 12.39 2.67
CA GLY A 287 4.24 12.81 1.75
C GLY A 287 5.13 13.91 2.33
N GLY A 288 4.52 14.86 3.05
CA GLY A 288 5.24 15.88 3.82
C GLY A 288 6.05 15.29 4.98
N LEU A 289 5.48 14.34 5.72
CA LEU A 289 6.13 13.65 6.84
C LEU A 289 7.26 12.70 6.39
N THR A 290 7.10 12.01 5.26
CA THR A 290 8.08 11.05 4.72
C THR A 290 9.29 11.74 4.11
N ALA A 291 9.10 12.84 3.38
CA ALA A 291 10.23 13.68 2.94
C ALA A 291 11.01 14.26 4.13
N GLY A 292 10.31 14.62 5.22
CA GLY A 292 10.93 15.01 6.49
C GLY A 292 11.75 13.88 7.12
N ASN A 293 11.19 12.68 7.21
CA ASN A 293 11.86 11.52 7.78
C ASN A 293 13.05 11.03 6.95
N GLU A 294 12.95 11.01 5.61
CA GLU A 294 14.09 10.66 4.73
C GLU A 294 15.25 11.63 4.91
N LYS A 295 14.98 12.93 5.05
CA LYS A 295 15.99 13.94 5.34
C LYS A 295 16.67 13.67 6.68
N ILE A 296 15.92 13.29 7.71
CA ILE A 296 16.47 12.99 9.05
C ILE A 296 17.34 11.74 9.02
N VAL A 297 16.88 10.66 8.34
CA VAL A 297 17.70 9.46 8.14
C VAL A 297 18.99 9.78 7.39
N ALA A 298 18.94 10.62 6.36
CA ALA A 298 20.13 11.06 5.63
C ALA A 298 21.10 11.87 6.52
N ILE A 299 20.60 12.74 7.40
CA ILE A 299 21.41 13.47 8.37
C ILE A 299 22.10 12.51 9.35
N LEU A 300 21.35 11.57 9.93
CA LEU A 300 21.88 10.59 10.88
C LEU A 300 22.96 9.71 10.24
N ASN A 301 22.70 9.19 9.04
CA ASN A 301 23.66 8.35 8.29
C ASN A 301 24.92 9.15 7.91
N SER A 302 24.75 10.39 7.46
CA SER A 302 25.88 11.25 7.14
C SER A 302 26.74 11.52 8.37
N ALA A 303 26.14 11.83 9.52
CA ALA A 303 26.87 12.04 10.76
C ALA A 303 27.62 10.77 11.21
N GLU A 304 27.02 9.60 11.03
CA GLU A 304 27.66 8.31 11.33
C GLU A 304 28.88 8.04 10.45
N GLU A 305 28.81 8.38 9.17
CA GLU A 305 29.95 8.24 8.25
C GLU A 305 31.15 9.11 8.69
N PHE A 306 30.91 10.37 9.06
CA PHE A 306 31.95 11.24 9.62
C PHE A 306 32.56 10.66 10.89
N ALA A 307 31.74 10.12 11.79
CA ALA A 307 32.22 9.48 13.01
C ALA A 307 33.07 8.23 12.74
N LYS A 308 32.65 7.39 11.80
CA LYS A 308 33.42 6.20 11.37
C LYS A 308 34.77 6.60 10.78
N GLN A 309 34.79 7.57 9.88
CA GLN A 309 36.02 8.08 9.27
C GLN A 309 36.96 8.71 10.32
N SER A 310 36.40 9.43 11.29
CA SER A 310 37.16 10.02 12.41
C SER A 310 37.79 8.94 13.28
N ALA A 311 37.00 7.93 13.66
CA ALA A 311 37.45 6.82 14.49
C ALA A 311 38.54 6.01 13.78
N GLU A 312 38.36 5.72 12.48
CA GLU A 312 39.36 5.01 11.67
C GLU A 312 40.65 5.82 11.54
N SER A 313 40.53 7.12 11.25
CA SER A 313 41.68 8.02 11.09
C SER A 313 42.49 8.18 12.38
N GLY A 314 41.83 8.06 13.55
CA GLY A 314 42.44 8.11 14.88
C GLY A 314 43.05 6.80 15.37
N ARG A 315 42.89 5.68 14.65
CA ARG A 315 43.54 4.41 15.02
C ARG A 315 45.06 4.51 14.90
N ASN A 316 45.75 3.68 15.69
CA ASN A 316 47.21 3.55 15.69
C ASN A 316 47.99 4.87 15.87
N PRO A 317 47.78 5.60 16.99
CA PRO A 317 48.66 6.71 17.36
C PRO A 317 50.11 6.22 17.57
N PRO A 318 51.12 7.09 17.47
CA PRO A 318 51.05 8.56 17.45
C PRO A 318 50.77 9.17 16.08
N HIS A 319 50.01 10.28 16.06
CA HIS A 319 49.72 11.09 14.87
C HIS A 319 50.24 12.51 15.03
N SER A 320 50.56 13.17 13.92
CA SER A 320 50.95 14.58 13.90
C SER A 320 49.82 15.49 14.36
N SER A 321 50.16 16.72 14.77
CA SER A 321 49.18 17.76 15.12
C SER A 321 48.18 18.01 14.01
N GLU A 322 48.64 18.15 12.77
CA GLU A 322 47.78 18.35 11.59
C GLU A 322 46.77 17.20 11.42
N ARG A 323 47.21 15.96 11.62
CA ARG A 323 46.32 14.80 11.52
C ARG A 323 45.29 14.77 12.65
N TRP A 324 45.67 15.15 13.88
CA TRP A 324 44.72 15.29 14.98
C TRP A 324 43.69 16.41 14.75
N GLU A 325 44.10 17.53 14.15
CA GLU A 325 43.18 18.62 13.76
C GLU A 325 42.16 18.15 12.72
N GLN A 326 42.59 17.37 11.72
CA GLN A 326 41.69 16.77 10.73
C GLN A 326 40.67 15.83 11.37
N ILE A 327 41.11 14.97 12.30
CA ILE A 327 40.22 14.07 13.05
C ILE A 327 39.22 14.87 13.90
N ALA A 328 39.67 15.93 14.57
CA ALA A 328 38.79 16.79 15.36
C ALA A 328 37.72 17.45 14.49
N LYS A 329 38.10 17.93 13.30
CA LYS A 329 37.18 18.54 12.34
C LYS A 329 36.10 17.56 11.89
N MET A 330 36.46 16.32 11.56
CA MET A 330 35.49 15.31 11.14
C MET A 330 34.47 14.99 12.26
N TRP A 331 34.91 14.90 13.52
CA TRP A 331 33.99 14.78 14.66
C TRP A 331 33.05 15.99 14.79
N GLN A 332 33.57 17.19 14.60
CA GLN A 332 32.79 18.43 14.65
C GLN A 332 31.75 18.50 13.52
N ASP A 333 32.10 18.10 12.30
CA ASP A 333 31.18 18.03 11.17
C ASP A 333 30.04 17.04 11.43
N GLY A 334 30.34 15.88 12.05
CA GLY A 334 29.33 14.92 12.49
C GLY A 334 28.39 15.49 13.55
N ILE A 335 28.93 16.20 14.55
CA ILE A 335 28.15 16.88 15.59
C ILE A 335 27.21 17.93 15.00
N GLN A 336 27.72 18.81 14.12
CA GLN A 336 26.94 19.88 13.52
C GLN A 336 25.74 19.34 12.71
N ARG A 337 25.93 18.21 12.03
CA ARG A 337 24.84 17.53 11.31
C ARG A 337 23.78 17.03 12.28
N LEU A 338 24.15 16.37 13.38
CA LEU A 338 23.19 15.92 14.38
C LEU A 338 22.43 17.07 15.06
N GLU A 339 23.08 18.22 15.26
CA GLU A 339 22.44 19.43 15.82
C GLU A 339 21.41 20.05 14.86
N SER A 340 21.49 19.75 13.56
CA SER A 340 20.51 20.24 12.57
C SER A 340 19.19 19.46 12.55
N VAL A 341 19.08 18.37 13.34
CA VAL A 341 17.85 17.59 13.45
C VAL A 341 16.79 18.41 14.19
N PRO A 342 15.63 18.67 13.58
CA PRO A 342 14.60 19.50 14.20
C PRO A 342 13.97 18.81 15.41
N ASN A 343 13.67 19.59 16.45
CA ASN A 343 12.99 19.14 17.67
C ASN A 343 11.52 18.74 17.46
N SER A 344 10.94 19.05 16.29
CA SER A 344 9.59 18.66 15.91
C SER A 344 9.46 17.16 15.63
N ASP A 345 10.55 16.47 15.29
CA ASP A 345 10.58 15.01 15.22
C ASP A 345 11.16 14.43 16.51
N LEU A 346 10.26 13.98 17.40
CA LEU A 346 10.64 13.44 18.71
C LEU A 346 11.52 12.18 18.62
N GLN A 347 11.33 11.34 17.60
CA GLN A 347 12.09 10.09 17.46
C GLN A 347 13.49 10.37 16.89
N GLY A 348 13.56 11.11 15.77
CA GLY A 348 14.83 11.51 15.17
C GLY A 348 15.69 12.36 16.11
N TYR A 349 15.06 13.28 16.85
CA TYR A 349 15.74 14.11 17.84
C TYR A 349 16.30 13.30 19.00
N SER A 350 15.54 12.33 19.54
CA SER A 350 16.04 11.46 20.63
C SER A 350 17.27 10.66 20.22
N GLU A 351 17.27 10.12 18.99
CA GLU A 351 18.43 9.38 18.47
C GLU A 351 19.64 10.29 18.25
N ALA A 352 19.43 11.48 17.67
CA ALA A 352 20.49 12.47 17.48
C ALA A 352 21.14 12.89 18.82
N GLN A 353 20.35 13.11 19.87
CA GLN A 353 20.86 13.47 21.20
C GLN A 353 21.74 12.38 21.82
N LYS A 354 21.37 11.11 21.66
CA LYS A 354 22.20 9.98 22.14
C LYS A 354 23.57 9.97 21.45
N ARG A 355 23.59 10.12 20.12
CA ARG A 355 24.83 10.13 19.32
C ARG A 355 25.68 11.37 19.62
N LEU A 356 25.06 12.53 19.86
CA LEU A 356 25.74 13.77 20.24
C LEU A 356 26.58 13.62 21.50
N ALA A 357 26.06 12.94 22.53
CA ALA A 357 26.81 12.69 23.75
C ALA A 357 28.10 11.92 23.45
N THR A 358 28.00 10.83 22.69
CA THR A 358 29.17 10.03 22.29
C THR A 358 30.17 10.84 21.46
N TYR A 359 29.70 11.59 20.47
CA TYR A 359 30.61 12.32 19.57
C TYR A 359 31.32 13.46 20.27
N ARG A 360 30.65 14.15 21.19
CA ARG A 360 31.27 15.20 22.02
C ARG A 360 32.36 14.63 22.93
N THR A 361 32.15 13.45 23.50
CA THR A 361 33.19 12.74 24.26
C THR A 361 34.38 12.39 23.37
N SER A 362 34.17 11.79 22.19
CA SER A 362 35.25 11.46 21.26
C SER A 362 36.01 12.69 20.76
N LEU A 363 35.32 13.79 20.48
CA LEU A 363 35.95 15.07 20.12
C LEU A 363 36.85 15.60 21.25
N ALA A 364 36.36 15.56 22.50
CA ALA A 364 37.13 16.01 23.65
C ALA A 364 38.42 15.20 23.82
N GLU A 365 38.37 13.88 23.65
CA GLU A 365 39.55 13.01 23.69
C GLU A 365 40.56 13.37 22.60
N VAL A 366 40.11 13.61 21.36
CA VAL A 366 40.97 14.01 20.24
C VAL A 366 41.61 15.38 20.51
N GLN A 367 40.87 16.34 21.04
CA GLN A 367 41.40 17.66 21.38
C GLN A 367 42.48 17.61 22.47
N VAL A 368 42.31 16.74 23.47
CA VAL A 368 43.34 16.50 24.48
C VAL A 368 44.61 15.94 23.83
N ARG A 369 44.49 14.95 22.93
CA ARG A 369 45.64 14.38 22.20
C ARG A 369 46.35 15.41 21.33
N LEU A 370 45.61 16.22 20.59
CA LEU A 370 46.15 17.32 19.81
C LEU A 370 46.98 18.27 20.67
N LYS A 371 46.43 18.70 21.80
CA LYS A 371 47.13 19.62 22.72
C LYS A 371 48.39 18.99 23.31
N ASN A 372 48.36 17.70 23.62
CA ASN A 372 49.52 16.98 24.14
C ASN A 372 50.62 16.81 23.09
N GLU A 373 50.25 16.55 21.84
CA GLU A 373 51.17 16.49 20.70
C GLU A 373 51.84 17.85 20.46
N GLN A 374 51.05 18.93 20.34
CA GLN A 374 51.57 20.29 20.13
C GLN A 374 52.54 20.71 21.25
N LYS A 375 52.18 20.47 22.52
CA LYS A 375 53.04 20.76 23.66
C LYS A 375 54.34 19.95 23.64
N SER A 376 54.26 18.68 23.24
CA SER A 376 55.42 17.80 23.19
C SER A 376 56.39 18.21 22.06
N VAL A 377 55.86 18.58 20.90
CA VAL A 377 56.66 19.13 19.79
C VAL A 377 57.36 20.42 20.21
N GLN A 378 56.64 21.35 20.85
CA GLN A 378 57.22 22.60 21.37
C GLN A 378 58.30 22.35 22.44
N ALA A 379 58.07 21.41 23.35
CA ALA A 379 59.05 21.05 24.38
C ALA A 379 60.32 20.44 23.76
N LEU A 380 60.19 19.59 22.74
CA LEU A 380 61.34 19.03 22.03
C LEU A 380 62.12 20.13 21.30
N GLU A 381 61.43 21.05 20.63
CA GLU A 381 62.06 22.17 19.93
C GLU A 381 62.84 23.07 20.91
N SER A 382 62.23 23.43 22.04
CA SER A 382 62.88 24.17 23.13
C SER A 382 64.11 23.45 23.67
N ALA A 383 64.01 22.13 23.91
CA ALA A 383 65.14 21.31 24.35
C ALA A 383 66.29 21.32 23.33
N ASN A 384 65.99 21.19 22.04
CA ASN A 384 66.98 21.22 20.96
C ASN A 384 67.65 22.59 20.82
N GLN A 385 66.90 23.69 20.95
CA GLN A 385 67.45 25.04 20.94
C GLN A 385 68.42 25.25 22.11
N LYS A 386 68.03 24.85 23.33
CA LYS A 386 68.89 24.92 24.52
C LYS A 386 70.15 24.06 24.37
N LEU A 387 70.03 22.86 23.82
CA LEU A 387 71.17 22.00 23.52
C LEU A 387 72.12 22.66 22.52
N THR A 388 71.59 23.18 21.41
CA THR A 388 72.38 23.85 20.37
C THR A 388 73.16 25.03 20.95
N TYR A 389 72.48 25.87 21.76
CA TYR A 389 73.12 26.96 22.47
C TYR A 389 74.22 26.46 23.42
N LEU A 390 73.94 25.45 24.23
CA LEU A 390 74.91 24.85 25.15
C LEU A 390 76.17 24.37 24.41
N TRP A 391 76.00 23.58 23.34
CA TRP A 391 77.12 23.07 22.54
C TRP A 391 77.94 24.18 21.89
N SER A 392 77.32 25.30 21.53
CA SER A 392 78.05 26.46 20.98
C SER A 392 78.89 27.20 22.02
N THR A 393 78.48 27.16 23.29
CA THR A 393 79.16 27.86 24.40
C THR A 393 80.24 27.04 25.11
N LEU A 394 80.34 25.73 24.84
CA LEU A 394 81.31 24.87 25.51
C LEU A 394 82.74 25.12 24.97
N PRO A 395 83.75 25.28 25.85
CA PRO A 395 85.12 25.54 25.44
C PRO A 395 85.74 24.31 24.76
N LYS A 396 86.37 24.51 23.60
CA LYS A 396 86.94 23.43 22.75
C LYS A 396 88.01 22.58 23.46
N ASN A 397 88.70 23.15 24.45
CA ASN A 397 89.88 22.53 25.08
C ASN A 397 89.65 22.15 26.56
N GLY A 398 88.43 22.27 27.08
CA GLY A 398 88.05 21.86 28.44
C GLY A 398 88.64 22.67 29.61
N LYS A 399 89.71 23.45 29.40
CA LYS A 399 90.43 24.20 30.45
C LYS A 399 89.58 25.27 31.17
N ASP A 400 88.61 25.88 30.48
CA ASP A 400 87.76 26.96 31.02
C ASP A 400 86.31 26.52 31.24
N LEU A 401 86.04 25.22 31.37
CA LEU A 401 84.69 24.71 31.52
C LEU A 401 84.10 25.09 32.89
N ASN A 402 83.11 25.98 32.91
CA ASN A 402 82.27 26.16 34.09
C ASN A 402 81.31 24.97 34.25
N ARG A 403 81.77 23.96 35.00
CA ARG A 403 81.04 22.71 35.22
C ARG A 403 79.66 22.93 35.84
N ASN A 404 79.54 23.79 36.85
CA ASN A 404 78.26 24.03 37.53
C ASN A 404 77.22 24.63 36.57
N GLN A 405 77.65 25.53 35.69
CA GLN A 405 76.80 26.10 34.66
C GLN A 405 76.40 25.05 33.61
N ALA A 406 77.34 24.18 33.18
CA ALA A 406 77.02 23.08 32.26
C ALA A 406 76.01 22.10 32.87
N ILE A 407 76.18 21.73 34.15
CA ILE A 407 75.23 20.87 34.88
C ILE A 407 73.85 21.55 34.94
N ALA A 408 73.76 22.83 35.32
CA ALA A 408 72.50 23.57 35.34
C ALA A 408 71.81 23.61 33.98
N ASN A 409 72.56 23.84 32.90
CA ASN A 409 72.02 23.87 31.54
C ASN A 409 71.52 22.50 31.08
N PHE A 410 72.26 21.42 31.34
CA PHE A 410 71.78 20.06 31.03
C PHE A 410 70.57 19.66 31.87
N MET A 411 70.50 20.05 33.15
CA MET A 411 69.28 19.86 33.96
C MET A 411 68.08 20.62 33.37
N ALA A 412 68.28 21.85 32.90
CA ALA A 412 67.23 22.62 32.25
C ALA A 412 66.72 21.97 30.96
N VAL A 413 67.59 21.30 30.19
CA VAL A 413 67.20 20.49 29.02
C VAL A 413 66.42 19.25 29.46
N ASN A 414 66.90 18.51 30.47
CA ASN A 414 66.21 17.32 30.99
C ASN A 414 64.78 17.67 31.45
N ASN A 415 64.60 18.81 32.12
CA ASN A 415 63.28 19.29 32.57
C ASN A 415 62.34 19.63 31.41
N GLU A 416 62.85 20.09 30.25
CA GLU A 416 62.00 20.26 29.06
C GLU A 416 61.60 18.91 28.46
N LEU A 417 62.54 17.98 28.37
CA LEU A 417 62.28 16.64 27.85
C LEU A 417 61.31 15.83 28.73
N GLU A 418 61.24 16.14 30.02
CA GLU A 418 60.26 15.55 30.96
C GLU A 418 58.82 15.99 30.74
N LYS A 419 58.60 17.13 30.06
CA LYS A 419 57.25 17.61 29.71
C LYS A 419 56.64 16.85 28.54
N ILE A 420 57.45 16.08 27.80
CA ILE A 420 57.03 15.35 26.61
C ILE A 420 56.25 14.10 27.02
N GLN A 421 55.00 14.01 26.58
CA GLN A 421 54.11 12.93 26.97
C GLN A 421 54.30 11.68 26.10
N SER A 422 54.02 10.52 26.70
CA SER A 422 53.98 9.25 25.97
C SER A 422 52.85 9.23 24.95
N GLY A 423 53.07 8.52 23.83
CA GLY A 423 52.10 8.42 22.74
C GLY A 423 52.04 9.64 21.81
N THR A 424 53.04 10.52 21.88
CA THR A 424 53.28 11.62 20.92
C THR A 424 54.31 11.23 19.87
N THR A 425 54.31 11.89 18.71
CA THR A 425 55.22 11.51 17.60
C THR A 425 56.69 11.69 17.97
N VAL A 426 56.97 12.70 18.80
CA VAL A 426 58.32 13.07 19.25
C VAL A 426 58.81 12.28 20.46
N TYR A 427 57.97 11.45 21.08
CA TYR A 427 58.29 10.77 22.34
C TYR A 427 59.56 9.92 22.26
N LEU A 428 59.69 9.07 21.23
CA LEU A 428 60.84 8.18 21.11
C LEU A 428 62.14 8.95 20.89
N GLN A 429 62.09 10.02 20.08
CA GLN A 429 63.24 10.89 19.86
C GLN A 429 63.62 11.62 21.15
N ALA A 430 62.65 12.15 21.88
CA ALA A 430 62.85 12.82 23.15
C ALA A 430 63.51 11.90 24.18
N GLN A 431 63.08 10.64 24.27
CA GLN A 431 63.67 9.67 25.20
C GLN A 431 65.13 9.35 24.86
N LYS A 432 65.47 9.28 23.57
CA LYS A 432 66.86 9.13 23.14
C LYS A 432 67.72 10.31 23.60
N ILE A 433 67.27 11.54 23.33
CA ILE A 433 67.99 12.76 23.74
C ILE A 433 68.09 12.84 25.27
N LYS A 434 67.02 12.45 25.99
CA LYS A 434 67.00 12.42 27.45
C LYS A 434 68.08 11.50 27.99
N LEU A 435 68.25 10.32 27.41
CA LEU A 435 69.30 9.39 27.81
C LEU A 435 70.70 9.98 27.59
N ASP A 436 70.94 10.63 26.45
CA ASP A 436 72.22 11.27 26.15
C ASP A 436 72.53 12.39 27.15
N VAL A 437 71.54 13.25 27.45
CA VAL A 437 71.65 14.33 28.44
C VAL A 437 71.94 13.78 29.84
N GLN A 438 71.26 12.71 30.24
CA GLN A 438 71.50 12.06 31.54
C GLN A 438 72.90 11.45 31.64
N ASN A 439 73.42 10.87 30.55
CA ASN A 439 74.77 10.36 30.52
C ASN A 439 75.81 11.49 30.66
N GLN A 440 75.61 12.62 29.97
CA GLN A 440 76.48 13.80 30.12
C GLN A 440 76.44 14.36 31.55
N LEU A 441 75.25 14.43 32.16
CA LEU A 441 75.13 14.84 33.57
C LEU A 441 75.92 13.94 34.51
N LYS A 442 75.83 12.61 34.34
CA LYS A 442 76.61 11.66 35.15
C LYS A 442 78.12 11.86 34.99
N LEU A 443 78.60 12.03 33.76
CA LEU A 443 80.04 12.27 33.49
C LEU A 443 80.53 13.56 34.16
N LEU A 444 79.75 14.64 34.06
CA LEU A 444 80.10 15.92 34.68
C LEU A 444 80.10 15.86 36.22
N GLN A 445 79.26 15.01 36.81
CA GLN A 445 79.17 14.81 38.27
C GLN A 445 80.27 13.89 38.81
N GLN A 446 80.75 12.92 38.02
CA GLN A 446 81.73 11.91 38.44
C GLN A 446 83.20 12.34 38.26
N ALA A 447 83.47 13.30 37.38
CA ALA A 447 84.82 13.79 37.13
C ALA A 447 85.33 14.69 38.28
N GLN A 448 85.44 14.19 39.51
CA GLN A 448 86.02 14.95 40.64
C GLN A 448 87.51 15.22 40.45
#